data_AF-A0A929JT09-F1
#
_entry.id   AF-A0A929JT09-F1
#
_cell.length_a   1.000
_cell.length_b   1.000
_cell.length_c   1.000
_cell.angle_alpha   90.00
_cell.angle_beta   90.00
_cell.angle_gamma   90.00
#
_symmetry.space_group_name_H-M   'P 1'
#
loop_
_entity.id
_entity.type
_entity.pdbx_description
1 polymer ?
#
loop_
_entity_poly.entity_id
_entity_poly.type
_entity_poly.pdbx_seq_one_letter_code
_entity_poly.pdbx_strand_id
1 'polypeptide(L)'
;MNKGFTLVQLLVAVVLTLIVSSIAILSYQKILAMGREEVCATNQRALTNAVEAYVSTNYVIPAVLGDLKLEHLEKGYAQVMEKAGWFTRFSHFLVRTSMSNEAYAQFLTYDNLKSYGVQKDFFRCPSDSNGGVSYGINANIAGKRWYDIGNNVIIVGDCENGVFSGQGQLAKRHASGQVAIAVTKAGEAVRMGSETVDAATASFEVVVDGDDDDDD
;
A
#
# COMPACT_ATOMS: atom_id res chain seq x y z
N MET A 1 -15.13 -55.53 14.54
CA MET A 1 -15.72 -54.91 15.75
C MET A 1 -16.02 -53.46 15.42
N ASN A 2 -17.26 -53.17 15.04
CA ASN A 2 -17.68 -51.82 14.65
C ASN A 2 -18.17 -51.10 15.92
N LYS A 3 -17.34 -50.22 16.48
CA LYS A 3 -17.77 -49.32 17.57
C LYS A 3 -18.71 -48.29 16.96
N GLY A 4 -20.01 -48.47 17.14
CA GLY A 4 -21.01 -47.50 16.71
C GLY A 4 -20.81 -46.20 17.48
N PHE A 5 -20.56 -45.10 16.76
CA PHE A 5 -20.59 -43.76 17.34
C PHE A 5 -21.98 -43.52 17.94
N THR A 6 -22.04 -43.07 19.19
CA THR A 6 -23.31 -42.75 19.82
C THR A 6 -23.89 -41.48 19.19
N LEU A 7 -25.20 -41.49 18.93
CA LEU A 7 -25.92 -40.35 18.33
C LEU A 7 -25.69 -39.05 19.13
N VAL A 8 -25.58 -39.18 20.45
CA VAL A 8 -25.26 -38.07 21.37
C VAL A 8 -23.86 -37.48 21.09
N GLN A 9 -22.84 -38.32 20.84
CA GLN A 9 -21.50 -37.84 20.57
C GLN A 9 -21.42 -37.05 19.26
N LEU A 10 -22.18 -37.47 18.24
CA LEU A 10 -22.27 -36.75 16.98
C LEU A 10 -22.98 -35.40 17.17
N LEU A 11 -24.06 -35.35 17.95
CA LEU A 11 -24.78 -34.12 18.25
C LEU A 11 -23.88 -33.10 18.97
N VAL A 12 -23.14 -33.53 19.99
CA VAL A 12 -22.20 -32.66 20.72
C VAL A 12 -21.11 -32.13 19.79
N ALA A 13 -20.52 -32.98 18.94
CA ALA A 13 -19.50 -32.57 18.00
C ALA A 13 -20.01 -31.49 17.02
N VAL A 14 -21.21 -31.69 16.47
CA VAL A 14 -21.85 -30.72 15.55
C VAL A 14 -22.08 -29.38 16.23
N VAL A 15 -22.64 -29.37 17.45
CA VAL A 15 -22.88 -28.13 18.20
C VAL A 15 -21.57 -27.38 18.47
N LEU A 16 -20.50 -28.08 18.87
CA LEU A 16 -19.19 -27.48 19.07
C LEU A 16 -18.61 -26.89 17.77
N THR A 17 -18.74 -27.59 16.64
CA THR A 17 -18.27 -27.08 15.35
C THR A 17 -19.00 -25.81 14.93
N LEU A 18 -20.32 -25.71 15.16
CA LEU A 18 -21.11 -24.52 14.83
C LEU A 18 -20.68 -23.30 15.65
N ILE A 19 -20.42 -23.50 16.95
CA ILE A 19 -19.94 -22.43 17.84
C ILE A 19 -18.56 -21.93 17.39
N VAL A 20 -17.61 -22.84 17.16
CA VAL A 20 -16.25 -22.49 16.73
C VAL A 20 -16.26 -21.79 15.37
N SER A 21 -17.08 -22.28 14.43
CA SER A 21 -17.19 -21.71 13.08
C SER A 21 -17.72 -20.27 13.13
N SER A 22 -18.70 -19.99 14.00
CA SER A 22 -19.27 -18.64 14.15
C SER A 22 -18.24 -17.61 14.62
N ILE A 23 -17.39 -17.98 15.60
CA ILE A 23 -16.31 -17.12 16.10
C ILE A 23 -15.23 -16.94 15.03
N ALA A 24 -14.86 -18.02 14.34
CA ALA A 24 -13.80 -18.01 13.33
C ALA A 24 -14.10 -17.04 12.17
N ILE A 25 -15.36 -16.95 11.72
CA ILE A 25 -15.76 -16.06 10.62
C ILE A 25 -15.50 -14.58 10.96
N LEU A 26 -15.85 -14.14 12.17
CA LEU A 26 -15.66 -12.75 12.59
C LEU A 26 -14.17 -12.39 12.72
N SER A 27 -13.40 -13.30 13.34
CA SER A 27 -11.94 -13.12 13.45
C SER A 27 -11.27 -13.08 12.08
N TYR A 28 -11.71 -13.93 11.15
CA TYR A 28 -11.17 -14.00 9.79
C TYR A 28 -11.36 -12.70 9.02
N GLN A 29 -12.56 -12.09 9.07
CA GLN A 29 -12.81 -10.81 8.40
C GLN A 29 -11.91 -9.69 8.91
N LYS A 30 -11.69 -9.61 10.22
CA LYS A 30 -10.79 -8.62 10.83
C LYS A 30 -9.34 -8.82 10.37
N ILE A 31 -8.86 -10.07 10.36
CA ILE A 31 -7.50 -10.40 9.90
C ILE A 31 -7.33 -10.05 8.42
N LEU A 32 -8.33 -10.33 7.57
CA LEU A 32 -8.29 -9.94 6.16
C LEU A 32 -8.23 -8.43 5.97
N ALA A 33 -9.04 -7.65 6.71
CA ALA A 33 -9.01 -6.19 6.63
C ALA A 33 -7.64 -5.62 6.99
N MET A 34 -7.04 -6.10 8.10
CA MET A 34 -5.68 -5.72 8.50
C MET A 34 -4.64 -6.16 7.45
N GLY A 35 -4.81 -7.35 6.88
CA GLY A 35 -3.92 -7.86 5.83
C GLY A 35 -3.96 -7.00 4.57
N ARG A 36 -5.14 -6.58 4.11
CA ARG A 36 -5.29 -5.69 2.95
C ARG A 36 -4.62 -4.34 3.18
N GLU A 37 -4.82 -3.76 4.36
CA GLU A 37 -4.15 -2.53 4.77
C GLU A 37 -2.62 -2.66 4.77
N GLU A 38 -2.08 -3.73 5.38
CA GLU A 38 -0.63 -3.98 5.40
C GLU A 38 -0.05 -4.19 4.00
N VAL A 39 -0.79 -4.89 3.12
CA VAL A 39 -0.37 -5.07 1.72
C VAL A 39 -0.38 -3.74 0.97
N CYS A 40 -1.39 -2.87 1.14
CA CYS A 40 -1.39 -1.56 0.50
C CYS A 40 -0.22 -0.69 0.99
N ALA A 41 0.03 -0.67 2.30
CA ALA A 41 1.19 0.03 2.86
C ALA A 41 2.52 -0.51 2.33
N THR A 42 2.64 -1.84 2.22
CA THR A 42 3.83 -2.52 1.68
C THR A 42 4.05 -2.17 0.20
N ASN A 43 2.98 -2.17 -0.61
CA ASN A 43 3.03 -1.76 -2.01
C ASN A 43 3.49 -0.31 -2.15
N GLN A 44 2.96 0.62 -1.34
CA GLN A 44 3.39 2.01 -1.35
C GLN A 44 4.85 2.18 -0.93
N ARG A 45 5.32 1.44 0.10
CA ARG A 45 6.74 1.43 0.48
C ARG A 45 7.62 0.93 -0.66
N ALA A 46 7.18 -0.12 -1.37
CA ALA A 46 7.90 -0.65 -2.51
C ALA A 46 7.97 0.37 -3.66
N LEU A 47 6.87 1.10 -3.90
CA LEU A 47 6.82 2.20 -4.86
C LEU A 47 7.75 3.36 -4.46
N THR A 48 7.78 3.74 -3.19
CA THR A 48 8.71 4.77 -2.69
C THR A 48 10.17 4.35 -2.89
N ASN A 49 10.52 3.10 -2.57
CA ASN A 49 11.87 2.59 -2.82
C ASN A 49 12.18 2.46 -4.33
N ALA A 50 11.18 2.19 -5.16
CA ALA A 50 11.33 2.18 -6.60
C ALA A 50 11.57 3.60 -7.15
N VAL A 51 10.89 4.61 -6.61
CA VAL A 51 11.18 6.02 -6.89
C VAL A 51 12.62 6.36 -6.48
N GLU A 52 13.07 5.93 -5.30
CA GLU A 52 14.46 6.12 -4.88
C GLU A 52 15.46 5.49 -5.88
N ALA A 53 15.19 4.27 -6.34
CA ALA A 53 16.00 3.60 -7.37
C ALA A 53 15.95 4.30 -8.74
N TYR A 54 14.83 4.91 -9.11
CA TYR A 54 14.74 5.73 -10.31
C TYR A 54 15.59 7.00 -10.17
N VAL A 55 15.51 7.67 -9.02
CA VAL A 55 16.26 8.91 -8.78
C VAL A 55 17.77 8.65 -8.73
N SER A 56 18.21 7.48 -8.26
CA SER A 56 19.64 7.13 -8.32
C SER A 56 20.19 7.05 -9.74
N THR A 57 19.32 6.88 -10.74
CA THR A 57 19.69 6.77 -12.16
C THR A 57 19.46 8.07 -12.93
N ASN A 58 18.39 8.81 -12.61
CA ASN A 58 17.95 9.98 -13.37
C ASN A 58 18.19 11.31 -12.64
N TYR A 59 18.63 11.30 -11.38
CA TYR A 59 18.87 12.46 -10.51
C TYR A 59 17.65 13.35 -10.21
N VAL A 60 16.48 13.02 -10.77
CA VAL A 60 15.22 13.75 -10.59
C VAL A 60 14.09 12.78 -10.23
N ILE A 61 13.11 13.27 -9.48
CA ILE A 61 11.90 12.51 -9.12
C ILE A 61 10.95 12.47 -10.32
N PRO A 62 10.40 11.29 -10.64
CA PRO A 62 9.49 11.14 -11.77
C PRO A 62 8.21 11.95 -11.54
N ALA A 63 7.61 12.47 -12.62
CA ALA A 63 6.36 13.20 -12.52
C ALA A 63 5.16 12.27 -12.31
N VAL A 64 5.26 11.04 -12.82
CA VAL A 64 4.24 10.00 -12.68
C VAL A 64 4.87 8.65 -12.34
N LEU A 65 4.13 7.81 -11.59
CA LEU A 65 4.58 6.44 -11.29
C LEU A 65 4.79 5.58 -12.56
N GLY A 66 4.17 5.96 -13.68
CA GLY A 66 4.35 5.28 -14.97
C GLY A 66 5.74 5.45 -15.60
N ASP A 67 6.56 6.39 -15.11
CA ASP A 67 7.93 6.57 -15.60
C ASP A 67 8.90 5.55 -14.99
N LEU A 68 8.48 4.83 -13.94
CA LEU A 68 9.27 3.79 -13.29
C LEU A 68 9.43 2.60 -14.23
N LYS A 69 10.67 2.19 -14.49
CA LYS A 69 10.98 0.94 -15.20
C LYS A 69 10.77 -0.27 -14.29
N LEU A 70 10.59 -1.44 -14.90
CA LEU A 70 10.41 -2.71 -14.19
C LEU A 70 11.55 -2.99 -13.21
N GLU A 71 12.79 -2.70 -13.62
CA GLU A 71 13.97 -2.86 -12.77
C GLU A 71 13.90 -2.05 -11.46
N HIS A 72 13.39 -0.82 -11.52
CA HIS A 72 13.23 0.02 -10.32
C HIS A 72 12.18 -0.56 -9.38
N LEU A 73 11.08 -1.08 -9.93
CA LEU A 73 10.03 -1.74 -9.15
C LEU A 73 10.52 -3.03 -8.50
N GLU A 74 11.24 -3.87 -9.24
CA GLU A 74 11.83 -5.11 -8.71
C GLU A 74 12.79 -4.80 -7.55
N LYS A 75 13.66 -3.80 -7.70
CA LYS A 75 14.59 -3.37 -6.65
C LYS A 75 13.86 -2.81 -5.43
N GLY A 76 12.88 -1.94 -5.64
CA GLY A 76 12.08 -1.36 -4.56
C GLY A 76 11.33 -2.43 -3.76
N TYR A 77 10.72 -3.39 -4.47
CA TYR A 77 10.00 -4.50 -3.85
C TYR A 77 10.94 -5.47 -3.11
N ALA A 78 12.08 -5.83 -3.71
CA ALA A 78 13.08 -6.67 -3.08
C ALA A 78 13.56 -6.08 -1.75
N GLN A 79 13.85 -4.78 -1.71
CA GLN A 79 14.27 -4.09 -0.49
C GLN A 79 13.20 -4.11 0.61
N VAL A 80 11.92 -3.93 0.27
CA VAL A 80 10.84 -4.00 1.26
C VAL A 80 10.66 -5.43 1.77
N MET A 81 10.67 -6.42 0.88
CA MET A 81 10.45 -7.82 1.24
C MET A 81 11.61 -8.48 1.99
N GLU A 82 12.83 -8.00 1.77
CA GLU A 82 14.01 -8.38 2.55
C GLU A 82 13.86 -7.94 4.01
N LYS A 83 13.36 -6.72 4.23
CA LYS A 83 13.11 -6.16 5.57
C LYS A 83 11.78 -6.61 6.18
N ALA A 84 10.87 -7.17 5.38
CA ALA A 84 9.54 -7.56 5.80
C ALA A 84 9.57 -8.75 6.78
N GLY A 85 8.92 -8.57 7.94
CA GLY A 85 8.74 -9.63 8.91
C GLY A 85 7.83 -10.76 8.42
N TRP A 86 7.82 -11.87 9.16
CA TRP A 86 6.99 -13.04 8.82
C TRP A 86 5.49 -12.71 8.71
N PHE A 87 4.99 -11.75 9.50
CA PHE A 87 3.59 -11.35 9.47
C PHE A 87 3.19 -10.67 8.16
N THR A 88 4.04 -9.80 7.60
CA THR A 88 3.82 -9.17 6.29
C THR A 88 3.80 -10.23 5.17
N ARG A 89 4.68 -11.23 5.25
CA ARG A 89 4.66 -12.35 4.28
C ARG A 89 3.37 -13.17 4.40
N PHE A 90 2.91 -13.39 5.64
CA PHE A 90 1.67 -14.09 5.92
C PHE A 90 0.44 -13.29 5.48
N SER A 91 0.42 -11.97 5.65
CA SER A 91 -0.68 -11.13 5.18
C SER A 91 -0.79 -11.16 3.65
N HIS A 92 0.34 -11.08 2.94
CA HIS A 92 0.38 -11.30 1.49
C HIS A 92 -0.19 -12.67 1.10
N PHE A 93 0.21 -13.74 1.81
CA PHE A 93 -0.32 -15.08 1.56
C PHE A 93 -1.82 -15.18 1.82
N LEU A 94 -2.32 -14.70 2.95
CA LEU A 94 -3.75 -14.75 3.30
C LEU A 94 -4.60 -13.96 2.30
N VAL A 95 -4.20 -12.72 2.02
CA VAL A 95 -4.92 -11.86 1.07
C VAL A 95 -4.94 -12.54 -0.30
N ARG A 96 -3.80 -13.09 -0.74
CA ARG A 96 -3.67 -13.87 -1.98
C ARG A 96 -4.60 -15.09 -2.01
N THR A 97 -4.76 -15.83 -0.91
CA THR A 97 -5.70 -16.97 -0.85
C THR A 97 -7.16 -16.57 -0.82
N SER A 98 -7.47 -15.39 -0.27
CA SER A 98 -8.84 -14.89 -0.16
C SER A 98 -9.39 -14.30 -1.46
N MET A 99 -8.50 -13.91 -2.37
CA MET A 99 -8.86 -13.34 -3.67
C MET A 99 -8.98 -14.45 -4.72
N SER A 100 -10.11 -14.49 -5.45
CA SER A 100 -10.31 -15.44 -6.55
C SER A 100 -9.31 -15.20 -7.69
N ASN A 101 -9.14 -16.20 -8.57
CA ASN A 101 -8.16 -16.22 -9.66
C ASN A 101 -8.22 -14.99 -10.61
N GLU A 102 -9.27 -14.18 -10.60
CA GLU A 102 -9.41 -12.97 -11.42
C GLU A 102 -8.69 -11.74 -10.85
N ALA A 103 -8.35 -11.73 -9.56
CA ALA A 103 -7.67 -10.60 -8.88
C ALA A 103 -6.15 -10.79 -8.73
N TYR A 104 -5.61 -11.93 -9.19
CA TYR A 104 -4.19 -12.26 -9.03
C TYR A 104 -3.24 -11.32 -9.79
N ALA A 105 -3.70 -10.66 -10.86
CA ALA A 105 -2.90 -9.72 -11.65
C ALA A 105 -2.70 -8.33 -10.99
N GLN A 106 -3.25 -8.12 -9.78
CA GLN A 106 -3.42 -6.78 -9.21
C GLN A 106 -2.50 -6.48 -8.00
N PHE A 107 -1.66 -7.44 -7.61
CA PHE A 107 -0.65 -7.24 -6.57
C PHE A 107 0.73 -7.03 -7.19
N LEU A 108 1.47 -6.06 -6.66
CA LEU A 108 2.90 -5.96 -6.88
C LEU A 108 3.55 -7.12 -6.13
N THR A 109 3.75 -8.24 -6.82
CA THR A 109 4.60 -9.33 -6.37
C THR A 109 5.67 -9.53 -7.43
N TYR A 110 6.81 -10.11 -7.05
CA TYR A 110 7.90 -10.37 -7.97
C TYR A 110 7.44 -11.13 -9.24
N ASP A 111 6.62 -12.16 -9.05
CA ASP A 111 6.10 -12.98 -10.17
C ASP A 111 5.15 -12.20 -11.09
N ASN A 112 4.33 -11.29 -10.53
CA ASN A 112 3.41 -10.46 -11.29
C ASN A 112 4.14 -9.32 -12.03
N LEU A 113 5.09 -8.67 -11.38
CA LEU A 113 5.89 -7.60 -11.97
C LEU A 113 6.61 -8.11 -13.24
N LYS A 114 7.20 -9.30 -13.15
CA LYS A 114 7.94 -9.93 -14.25
C LYS A 114 7.04 -10.36 -15.42
N SER A 115 5.82 -10.83 -15.14
CA SER A 115 4.90 -11.35 -16.16
C SER A 115 4.10 -10.25 -16.86
N TYR A 116 3.80 -9.14 -16.18
CA TYR A 116 2.90 -8.10 -16.69
C TYR A 116 3.59 -6.78 -17.08
N GLY A 117 4.83 -6.54 -16.65
CA GLY A 117 5.56 -5.31 -16.97
C GLY A 117 4.99 -4.06 -16.27
N VAL A 118 5.45 -2.86 -16.67
CA VAL A 118 5.01 -1.57 -16.09
C VAL A 118 3.83 -1.00 -16.87
N GLN A 119 2.66 -1.62 -16.79
CA GLN A 119 1.43 -0.92 -17.21
C GLN A 119 0.76 -0.27 -16.00
N LYS A 120 0.15 0.90 -16.23
CA LYS A 120 -0.48 1.74 -15.19
C LYS A 120 -1.59 1.02 -14.43
N ASP A 121 -2.18 -0.02 -15.02
CA ASP A 121 -3.32 -0.75 -14.45
C ASP A 121 -2.95 -1.75 -13.35
N PHE A 122 -1.65 -1.98 -13.08
CA PHE A 122 -1.17 -3.05 -12.19
C PHE A 122 -0.92 -2.65 -10.74
N PHE A 123 -0.94 -1.35 -10.43
CA PHE A 123 -0.73 -0.87 -9.07
C PHE A 123 -2.08 -0.70 -8.36
N ARG A 124 -2.63 -1.80 -7.82
CA ARG A 124 -3.91 -1.77 -7.09
C ARG A 124 -3.75 -2.03 -5.61
N CYS A 125 -4.52 -1.29 -4.82
CA CYS A 125 -4.68 -1.54 -3.40
C CYS A 125 -5.76 -2.61 -3.24
N PRO A 126 -5.49 -3.70 -2.49
CA PRO A 126 -6.49 -4.73 -2.15
C PRO A 126 -7.79 -4.25 -1.49
N SER A 127 -7.79 -3.02 -0.96
CA SER A 127 -8.97 -2.38 -0.40
C SER A 127 -9.76 -1.57 -1.43
N ASP A 128 -9.27 -1.43 -2.67
CA ASP A 128 -9.96 -0.75 -3.75
C ASP A 128 -11.01 -1.65 -4.42
N SER A 129 -12.27 -1.23 -4.39
CA SER A 129 -13.38 -1.89 -5.08
C SER A 129 -13.64 -1.37 -6.49
N ASN A 130 -13.08 -0.20 -6.86
CA ASN A 130 -13.45 0.54 -8.06
C ASN A 130 -12.62 0.15 -9.29
N GLY A 131 -11.53 -0.60 -9.07
CA GLY A 131 -10.71 -1.16 -10.15
C GLY A 131 -10.01 -0.10 -11.02
N GLY A 132 -9.75 1.08 -10.47
CA GLY A 132 -8.99 2.15 -11.12
C GLY A 132 -7.55 2.22 -10.62
N VAL A 133 -6.93 3.38 -10.79
CA VAL A 133 -5.64 3.70 -10.15
C VAL A 133 -5.85 3.72 -8.64
N SER A 134 -4.94 3.08 -7.90
CA SER A 134 -4.98 3.07 -6.43
C SER A 134 -3.88 3.89 -5.77
N TYR A 135 -2.84 4.25 -6.51
CA TYR A 135 -1.69 4.96 -5.97
C TYR A 135 -1.31 6.14 -6.85
N GLY A 136 -0.99 7.27 -6.22
CA GLY A 136 -0.45 8.44 -6.87
C GLY A 136 0.91 8.83 -6.31
N ILE A 137 1.67 9.59 -7.09
CA ILE A 137 2.88 10.29 -6.62
C ILE A 137 2.57 11.75 -6.31
N ASN A 138 3.24 12.32 -5.33
CA ASN A 138 3.08 13.73 -4.99
C ASN A 138 3.58 14.62 -6.14
N ALA A 139 2.72 15.44 -6.73
CA ALA A 139 3.07 16.30 -7.85
C ALA A 139 4.03 17.42 -7.45
N ASN A 140 4.04 17.84 -6.18
CA ASN A 140 4.85 18.95 -5.69
C ASN A 140 6.35 18.62 -5.57
N ILE A 141 6.70 17.34 -5.73
CA ILE A 141 8.09 16.86 -5.72
C ILE A 141 8.57 16.45 -7.11
N ALA A 142 7.71 16.49 -8.13
CA ALA A 142 8.07 16.15 -9.50
C ALA A 142 9.23 17.03 -9.99
N GLY A 143 10.25 16.41 -10.59
CA GLY A 143 11.44 17.11 -11.10
C GLY A 143 12.43 17.60 -10.04
N LYS A 144 12.09 17.57 -8.74
CA LYS A 144 13.03 17.92 -7.66
C LYS A 144 14.08 16.83 -7.47
N ARG A 145 15.24 17.20 -6.93
CA ARG A 145 16.28 16.21 -6.55
C ARG A 145 15.90 15.57 -5.23
N TRP A 146 16.30 14.31 -5.02
CA TRP A 146 16.00 13.58 -3.78
C TRP A 146 16.46 14.30 -2.53
N TYR A 147 17.63 14.96 -2.58
CA TYR A 147 18.22 15.67 -1.45
C TYR A 147 17.48 16.95 -1.06
N ASP A 148 16.75 17.57 -1.99
CA ASP A 148 16.04 18.83 -1.76
C ASP A 148 14.72 18.61 -0.99
N ILE A 149 14.37 17.36 -0.67
CA ILE A 149 13.10 16.98 -0.04
C ILE A 149 13.34 16.48 1.38
N GLY A 150 12.54 16.99 2.32
CA GLY A 150 12.56 16.54 3.71
C GLY A 150 12.11 15.10 3.91
N ASN A 151 12.60 14.44 4.95
CA ASN A 151 12.28 13.04 5.25
C ASN A 151 10.79 12.77 5.52
N ASN A 152 10.05 13.78 5.96
CA ASN A 152 8.62 13.69 6.30
C ASN A 152 7.70 13.97 5.11
N VAL A 153 8.25 14.33 3.94
CA VAL A 153 7.44 14.61 2.76
C VAL A 153 6.87 13.31 2.21
N ILE A 154 5.58 13.32 1.89
CA ILE A 154 4.88 12.19 1.30
C ILE A 154 5.31 12.04 -0.15
N ILE A 155 5.78 10.84 -0.51
CA ILE A 155 6.20 10.50 -1.88
C ILE A 155 5.04 9.83 -2.64
N VAL A 156 4.50 8.75 -2.08
CA VAL A 156 3.44 7.94 -2.67
C VAL A 156 2.27 7.85 -1.70
N GLY A 157 1.04 7.86 -2.19
CA GLY A 157 -0.14 7.68 -1.34
C GLY A 157 -1.32 7.07 -2.07
N ASP A 158 -2.32 6.65 -1.30
CA ASP A 158 -3.59 6.16 -1.86
C ASP A 158 -4.26 7.29 -2.61
N CYS A 159 -4.45 7.12 -3.92
CA CYS A 159 -5.05 8.14 -4.76
C CYS A 159 -5.81 7.47 -5.90
N GLU A 160 -6.93 8.08 -6.29
CA GLU A 160 -7.71 7.63 -7.45
C GLU A 160 -7.11 8.13 -8.78
N ASN A 161 -6.12 9.02 -8.67
CA ASN A 161 -5.36 9.59 -9.77
C ASN A 161 -3.89 9.14 -9.66
N GLY A 162 -3.17 9.13 -10.79
CA GLY A 162 -1.74 8.78 -10.80
C GLY A 162 -0.84 9.83 -10.11
N VAL A 163 -1.39 10.98 -9.75
CA VAL A 163 -0.70 12.09 -9.08
C VAL A 163 -1.64 12.75 -8.06
N PHE A 164 -1.08 13.33 -7.00
CA PHE A 164 -1.82 14.15 -6.05
C PHE A 164 -1.02 15.40 -5.64
N SER A 165 -1.72 16.50 -5.41
CA SER A 165 -1.19 17.80 -4.96
C SER A 165 -1.80 18.22 -3.62
N GLY A 166 -2.38 17.30 -2.85
CA GLY A 166 -2.86 17.61 -1.51
C GLY A 166 -3.54 16.42 -0.84
N GLN A 167 -3.70 16.50 0.49
CA GLN A 167 -4.35 15.44 1.27
C GLN A 167 -5.81 15.18 0.86
N GLY A 168 -6.52 16.23 0.43
CA GLY A 168 -7.91 16.12 -0.03
C GLY A 168 -8.09 15.25 -1.28
N GLN A 169 -7.01 14.97 -2.00
CA GLN A 169 -7.00 14.10 -3.19
C GLN A 169 -6.66 12.65 -2.85
N LEU A 170 -6.34 12.34 -1.58
CA LEU A 170 -6.03 10.99 -1.17
C LEU A 170 -7.31 10.18 -0.94
N ALA A 171 -7.30 8.95 -1.44
CA ALA A 171 -8.45 8.07 -1.42
C ALA A 171 -8.57 7.36 -0.06
N LYS A 172 -9.64 7.65 0.67
CA LYS A 172 -9.90 7.03 1.98
C LYS A 172 -10.52 5.66 1.79
N ARG A 173 -9.68 4.63 1.73
CA ARG A 173 -10.07 3.22 1.44
C ARG A 173 -9.86 2.28 2.61
N HIS A 174 -9.24 2.78 3.69
CA HIS A 174 -8.85 1.98 4.86
C HIS A 174 -9.71 2.31 6.08
N ALA A 175 -9.67 1.41 7.07
CA ALA A 175 -10.43 1.51 8.32
C ALA A 175 -11.90 1.94 8.09
N SER A 176 -12.61 1.17 7.26
CA SER A 176 -14.01 1.45 6.85
C SER A 176 -14.18 2.70 5.97
N GLY A 177 -13.18 3.04 5.15
CA GLY A 177 -13.26 4.15 4.19
C GLY A 177 -13.02 5.52 4.80
N GLN A 178 -12.41 5.59 5.99
CA GLN A 178 -12.18 6.84 6.72
C GLN A 178 -10.72 7.30 6.65
N VAL A 179 -9.81 6.40 6.27
CA VAL A 179 -8.37 6.63 6.30
C VAL A 179 -7.75 6.40 4.93
N ALA A 180 -6.87 7.30 4.52
CA ALA A 180 -5.93 7.10 3.43
C ALA A 180 -4.54 6.77 4.01
N ILE A 181 -3.79 5.93 3.30
CA ILE A 181 -2.41 5.61 3.65
C ILE A 181 -1.49 6.32 2.66
N ALA A 182 -0.43 6.90 3.17
CA ALA A 182 0.65 7.41 2.34
C ALA A 182 2.01 7.08 2.96
N VAL A 183 3.07 7.11 2.15
CA VAL A 183 4.43 6.79 2.57
C VAL A 183 5.35 8.00 2.37
N THR A 184 6.08 8.36 3.43
CA THR A 184 7.04 9.45 3.42
C THR A 184 8.36 9.04 2.77
N LYS A 185 9.24 10.01 2.49
CA LYS A 185 10.61 9.77 2.01
C LYS A 185 11.39 8.84 2.94
N ALA A 186 11.16 8.90 4.25
CA ALA A 186 11.78 8.01 5.22
C ALA A 186 11.28 6.55 5.15
N GLY A 187 10.26 6.26 4.34
CA GLY A 187 9.63 4.95 4.23
C GLY A 187 8.58 4.68 5.32
N GLU A 188 8.22 5.69 6.11
CA GLU A 188 7.17 5.58 7.12
C GLU A 188 5.78 5.66 6.48
N ALA A 189 4.90 4.73 6.85
CA ALA A 189 3.51 4.75 6.44
C ALA A 189 2.70 5.62 7.41
N VAL A 190 2.08 6.67 6.89
CA VAL A 190 1.25 7.62 7.63
C VAL A 190 -0.21 7.38 7.28
N ARG A 191 -1.06 7.35 8.32
CA ARG A 191 -2.52 7.23 8.21
C ARG A 191 -3.13 8.62 8.29
N MET A 192 -3.85 9.04 7.25
CA MET A 192 -4.51 10.34 7.18
C MET A 192 -6.02 10.16 7.25
N GLY A 193 -6.61 10.66 8.34
CA GLY A 193 -8.05 10.69 8.56
C GLY A 193 -8.67 12.02 8.13
N SER A 194 -9.97 12.21 8.39
CA SER A 194 -10.64 13.51 8.19
C SER A 194 -10.30 14.57 9.25
N GLU A 195 -9.79 14.17 10.41
CA GLU A 195 -9.56 15.08 11.55
C GLU A 195 -8.08 15.46 11.76
N THR A 196 -7.15 14.84 11.04
CA THR A 196 -5.71 15.11 11.15
C THR A 196 -5.29 16.23 10.19
N VAL A 197 -5.86 17.42 10.34
CA VAL A 197 -5.58 18.56 9.45
C VAL A 197 -4.34 19.36 9.87
N ASP A 198 -3.88 19.25 11.12
CA ASP A 198 -2.90 20.22 11.64
C ASP A 198 -1.42 19.78 11.57
N ALA A 199 -1.12 18.48 11.53
CA ALA A 199 0.28 18.02 11.53
C ALA A 199 0.84 17.68 10.14
N ALA A 200 -0.02 17.27 9.20
CA ALA A 200 0.38 16.82 7.87
C ALA A 200 0.36 17.94 6.80
N THR A 201 -0.12 19.14 7.16
CA THR A 201 -0.02 20.33 6.29
C THR A 201 1.42 20.85 6.27
N ALA A 202 2.15 20.71 7.39
CA ALA A 202 3.58 21.01 7.48
C ALA A 202 4.49 20.07 6.67
N SER A 203 4.02 18.86 6.32
CA SER A 203 4.74 17.94 5.42
C SER A 203 4.35 18.09 3.94
N PHE A 204 3.41 18.98 3.66
CA PHE A 204 2.95 19.30 2.31
C PHE A 204 3.51 20.64 1.80
N GLU A 205 3.92 21.52 2.70
CA GLU A 205 4.40 22.87 2.41
C GLU A 205 5.56 23.23 3.35
N VAL A 206 6.79 23.24 2.83
CA VAL A 206 7.80 24.31 3.01
C VAL A 206 8.82 24.16 1.87
N VAL A 207 8.53 24.77 0.72
CA VAL A 207 9.60 25.35 -0.11
C VAL A 207 9.54 26.83 0.25
N VAL A 208 10.49 27.29 1.05
CA VAL A 208 10.77 28.72 1.12
C VAL A 208 11.42 29.02 -0.22
N ASP A 209 10.71 29.74 -1.10
CA ASP A 209 11.36 30.45 -2.20
C ASP A 209 12.42 31.34 -1.53
N GLY A 210 13.69 31.06 -1.79
CA GLY A 210 14.76 31.94 -1.39
C GLY A 210 14.61 33.19 -2.23
N ASP A 211 14.19 34.28 -1.57
CA ASP A 211 14.29 35.62 -2.11
C ASP A 211 15.72 35.83 -2.61
N ASP A 212 15.82 36.08 -3.92
CA ASP A 212 17.04 36.52 -4.57
C ASP A 212 17.48 37.83 -3.90
N ASP A 213 18.65 37.81 -3.28
CA ASP A 213 19.37 38.99 -2.84
C ASP A 213 19.73 39.84 -4.08
N ASP A 214 18.89 40.83 -4.39
CA ASP A 214 19.25 41.95 -5.26
C ASP A 214 20.16 42.91 -4.45
N ASP A 215 21.48 42.67 -4.53
CA ASP A 215 22.51 43.66 -4.24
C ASP A 215 22.64 44.64 -5.42
N ASP A 216 22.20 45.88 -5.25
CA ASP A 216 22.71 47.08 -5.93
C ASP A 216 22.56 48.35 -5.05
#